data_AF-A0A661JNE6-F1
#
_entry.id   AF-A0A661JNE6-F1
#
_cell.length_a   1.000
_cell.length_b   1.000
_cell.length_c   1.000
_cell.angle_alpha   90.00
_cell.angle_beta   90.00
_cell.angle_gamma   90.00
#
_symmetry.space_group_name_H-M   'P 1'
#
loop_
_entity.id
_entity.type
_entity.pdbx_description
1 polymer ?
#
loop_
_entity_poly.entity_id
_entity_poly.type
_entity_poly.pdbx_seq_one_letter_code
_entity_poly.pdbx_strand_id
1 'polypeptide(L)' 'MVIDFIAFLRMRYVEEGSGEVKPSLALRDEPFVGIWRDRKDMVDSSEWVRKVRTQEWS' A
#
# COMPACT_ATOMS: atom_id res chain seq x y z
N MET A 1 29.00 -10.07 -0.93
CA MET A 1 28.69 -8.66 -1.23
C MET A 1 27.17 -8.46 -1.22
N VAL A 2 26.67 -7.22 -1.18
CA VAL A 2 25.21 -6.92 -1.17
C VAL A 2 24.43 -7.64 -2.29
N ILE A 3 25.09 -7.97 -3.40
CA ILE A 3 24.54 -8.76 -4.50
C ILE A 3 24.07 -10.15 -4.06
N ASP A 4 24.83 -10.84 -3.22
CA ASP A 4 24.47 -12.17 -2.71
C ASP A 4 23.26 -12.09 -1.77
N PHE A 5 23.15 -10.98 -1.02
CA PHE A 5 22.01 -10.71 -0.17
C PHE A 5 20.75 -10.39 -0.99
N ILE A 6 20.86 -9.61 -2.07
CA ILE A 6 19.76 -9.36 -3.01
C ILE A 6 19.31 -10.68 -3.69
N ALA A 7 20.25 -11.54 -4.07
CA ALA A 7 19.95 -12.85 -4.66
C ALA A 7 19.20 -13.76 -3.67
N PHE A 8 19.64 -13.79 -2.40
CA PHE A 8 18.97 -14.51 -1.33
C PHE A 8 17.54 -14.00 -1.08
N LEU A 9 17.34 -12.67 -1.05
CA LEU A 9 16.01 -12.09 -0.88
C LEU A 9 15.07 -12.47 -2.04
N ARG A 10 15.56 -12.39 -3.28
CA ARG A 10 14.76 -12.80 -4.45
C ARG A 10 14.37 -14.27 -4.38
N MET A 11 15.32 -15.16 -4.06
CA MET A 11 15.02 -16.59 -3.94
C MET A 11 13.94 -16.86 -2.89
N ARG A 12 14.10 -16.27 -1.69
CA ARG A 12 13.18 -16.48 -0.57
C ARG A 12 11.78 -15.95 -0.83
N TYR A 13 11.65 -14.72 -1.33
CA TYR A 13 10.33 -14.08 -1.53
C TYR A 13 9.65 -14.47 -2.86
N VAL A 14 10.39 -15.01 -3.83
CA VAL A 14 9.80 -15.60 -5.06
C VAL A 14 9.27 -17.01 -4.79
N GLU A 15 9.96 -17.82 -3.97
CA GLU A 15 9.44 -19.13 -3.55
C GLU A 15 8.25 -19.01 -2.58
N GLU A 16 8.31 -18.11 -1.60
CA GLU A 16 7.18 -17.84 -0.68
C GLU A 16 5.98 -17.17 -1.39
N GLY A 17 6.19 -16.58 -2.58
CA GLY A 17 5.14 -16.01 -3.43
C GLY A 17 4.40 -17.03 -4.31
N SER A 18 4.75 -18.33 -4.23
CA SER A 18 4.06 -19.41 -4.94
C SER A 18 2.90 -20.04 -4.15
N GLY A 19 2.62 -19.55 -2.94
CA GLY A 19 1.31 -19.77 -2.33
C GLY A 19 0.28 -19.17 -3.27
N GLU A 20 -0.62 -20.02 -3.80
CA GLU A 20 -1.73 -19.72 -4.71
C GLU A 20 -1.83 -18.24 -5.07
N VAL A 21 -1.68 -17.91 -6.36
CA VAL A 21 -2.22 -16.65 -6.86
C VAL A 21 -3.70 -16.69 -6.51
N LYS A 22 -4.05 -16.20 -5.31
CA LYS A 22 -5.41 -15.90 -4.94
C LYS A 22 -5.89 -15.09 -6.13
N PRO A 23 -6.97 -15.50 -6.83
CA PRO A 23 -7.48 -14.73 -7.95
C PRO A 23 -7.48 -13.32 -7.42
N SER A 24 -6.69 -12.43 -8.04
CA SER A 24 -6.44 -11.11 -7.47
C SER A 24 -7.82 -10.55 -7.24
N LEU A 25 -8.29 -10.57 -5.99
CA LEU A 25 -9.58 -10.01 -5.62
C LEU A 25 -9.42 -8.62 -6.16
N ALA A 26 -10.18 -8.34 -7.23
CA ALA A 26 -9.85 -7.23 -8.09
C ALA A 26 -9.87 -6.05 -7.16
N LEU A 27 -8.70 -5.49 -6.84
CA LEU A 27 -8.58 -4.58 -5.70
C LEU A 27 -9.54 -3.41 -5.86
N ARG A 28 -9.85 -3.09 -7.11
CA ARG A 28 -10.84 -2.13 -7.59
C ARG A 28 -12.28 -2.40 -7.13
N ASP A 29 -12.64 -3.65 -6.92
CA ASP A 29 -13.99 -4.11 -6.54
C ASP A 29 -14.16 -4.22 -5.02
N GLU A 30 -13.09 -4.01 -4.26
CA GLU A 30 -13.18 -3.94 -2.80
C GLU A 30 -13.94 -2.68 -2.35
N PRO A 31 -14.84 -2.80 -1.36
CA PRO A 31 -15.70 -1.68 -0.94
C PRO A 31 -14.93 -0.49 -0.35
N PHE A 32 -13.67 -0.70 0.03
CA PHE A 32 -12.82 0.39 0.52
C PHE A 32 -12.20 1.25 -0.59
N VAL A 33 -12.18 0.77 -1.84
CA VAL A 33 -11.66 1.54 -2.96
C VAL A 33 -12.67 2.59 -3.39
N GLY A 34 -12.29 3.86 -3.22
CA GLY A 34 -13.14 5.01 -3.56
C GLY A 34 -13.86 5.65 -2.38
N ILE A 35 -13.72 5.13 -1.14
CA ILE A 35 -14.28 5.74 0.07
C ILE A 35 -13.99 7.25 0.16
N TRP A 36 -12.81 7.66 -0.28
CA TRP A 36 -12.33 9.04 -0.16
C TRP A 36 -12.57 9.89 -1.42
N ARG A 37 -13.17 9.33 -2.48
CA ARG A 37 -13.32 10.00 -3.78
C ARG A 37 -14.11 11.31 -3.69
N ASP A 38 -15.18 11.32 -2.89
CA ASP A 38 -16.09 12.46 -2.81
C ASP A 38 -15.73 13.44 -1.68
N ARG A 39 -14.65 13.15 -0.92
CA ARG A 39 -14.16 14.02 0.14
C ARG A 39 -13.38 15.19 -0.42
N LYS A 40 -14.05 16.35 -0.47
CA LYS A 40 -13.47 17.63 -0.92
C LYS A 40 -12.25 18.07 -0.14
N ASP A 41 -12.14 17.67 1.12
CA ASP A 41 -11.00 18.00 1.98
C ASP A 41 -9.78 17.09 1.77
N MET A 42 -9.94 15.97 1.05
CA MET A 42 -8.86 15.05 0.68
C MET A 42 -8.42 15.19 -0.79
N VAL A 43 -8.82 16.27 -1.47
CA VAL A 43 -8.39 16.58 -2.85
C VAL A 43 -6.86 16.69 -2.92
N ASP A 44 -6.24 17.39 -1.96
CA ASP A 44 -4.81 17.30 -1.70
C ASP A 44 -4.57 16.40 -0.49
N SER A 45 -4.40 15.10 -0.77
CA SER A 45 -4.13 14.09 0.26
C SER A 45 -2.88 14.39 1.10
N SER A 46 -1.85 15.01 0.50
CA SER A 46 -0.59 15.29 1.18
C SER A 46 -0.74 16.46 2.17
N GLU A 47 -1.48 17.48 1.77
CA GLU A 47 -1.81 18.61 2.65
C GLU A 47 -2.75 18.19 3.78
N TRP A 48 -3.76 17.37 3.47
CA TRP A 48 -4.68 16.80 4.45
C TRP A 48 -3.96 16.02 5.56
N VAL A 49 -3.08 15.07 5.20
CA VAL A 49 -2.30 14.29 6.19
C VAL A 49 -1.44 15.21 7.06
N ARG A 50 -0.80 16.21 6.46
CA ARG A 50 0.07 17.15 7.20
C ARG A 50 -0.75 17.94 8.23
N LYS A 51 -1.92 18.47 7.86
CA LYS A 51 -2.82 19.18 8.78
C LYS A 51 -3.29 18.30 9.93
N VAL A 52 -3.79 17.10 9.64
CA VAL A 52 -4.27 16.15 10.65
C VAL A 52 -3.16 15.85 11.67
N ARG A 53 -1.94 15.60 11.19
CA ARG A 53 -0.80 15.34 12.07
C ARG A 53 -0.47 16.52 12.99
N THR A 54 -0.58 17.75 12.50
CA THR A 54 -0.37 18.95 13.33
C THR A 54 -1.48 19.17 14.34
N GLN A 55 -2.73 18.85 13.99
CA GLN A 55 -3.90 19.12 14.82
C GLN A 55 -4.12 18.06 15.91
N GLU A 56 -3.97 16.79 15.55
CA GLU A 56 -4.42 15.68 16.39
C GLU A 56 -3.29 15.02 17.18
N TRP A 57 -2.03 15.22 16.78
CA TRP A 57 -0.86 14.54 17.36
C TRP A 57 0.11 15.53 18.03
N SER A 58 -0.41 16.65 18.52
CA SER A 58 0.36 17.61 19.34
C SER A 58 0.36 17.25 20.82
#